data_AF-A0A7S0V468-F1
#
_entry.id   AF-A0A7S0V468-F1
#
_cell.length_a   1.000
_cell.length_b   1.000
_cell.length_c   1.000
_cell.angle_alpha   90.00
_cell.angle_beta   90.00
_cell.angle_gamma   90.00
#
_symmetry.space_group_name_H-M   'P 1'
#
loop_
_entity.id
_entity.type
_entity.pdbx_description
1 polymer ?
#
loop_
_entity_poly.entity_id
_entity_poly.type
_entity_poly.pdbx_seq_one_letter_code
_entity_poly.pdbx_strand_id
1 'polypeptide(L)'
;GKKEERGKKEERGKKEERGEKGKGILNYLVGADFVQKELIPPQNFEDVPAASSCCSLDGDADRIIFFQKVGEASVSSSPLSPSPSTTQTLPRKRAIALLDGDRILVLLASYIQELLVQLPEEEMRSMDTVCVQTAYANGAATRFIEDTLKLRTQCVPTGVKHLHAAAHSEDTDIGAYFEANGHGTVLFSERLLAKLRKIASSSSSSSSSSS
;
A
#
# COMPACT_ATOMS: atom_id res chain seq x y z
N GLY A 1 -38.77 -35.56 -1.26
CA GLY A 1 -37.52 -35.31 -2.00
C GLY A 1 -36.81 -34.10 -1.44
N LYS A 2 -35.90 -34.29 -0.48
CA LYS A 2 -35.16 -33.23 0.22
C LYS A 2 -33.64 -33.49 0.22
N LYS A 3 -33.13 -34.12 -0.85
CA LYS A 3 -31.72 -34.54 -0.96
C LYS A 3 -30.99 -34.08 -2.24
N GLU A 4 -31.62 -33.33 -3.14
CA GLU A 4 -31.01 -32.97 -4.44
C GLU A 4 -30.55 -31.51 -4.56
N GLU A 5 -30.68 -30.67 -3.53
CA GLU A 5 -30.34 -29.25 -3.64
C GLU A 5 -28.97 -28.87 -3.01
N ARG A 6 -28.20 -29.86 -2.54
CA ARG A 6 -26.87 -29.63 -1.95
C ARG A 6 -25.70 -29.81 -2.92
N GLY A 7 -25.94 -30.24 -4.16
CA GLY A 7 -24.88 -30.52 -5.15
C GLY A 7 -24.47 -29.35 -6.06
N LYS A 8 -25.11 -28.18 -5.96
CA LYS A 8 -24.92 -27.07 -6.93
C LYS A 8 -24.05 -25.91 -6.45
N LYS A 9 -23.39 -26.01 -5.28
CA LYS A 9 -22.59 -24.92 -4.70
C LYS A 9 -21.07 -25.11 -4.75
N GLU A 10 -20.55 -26.25 -5.21
CA GLU A 10 -19.10 -26.51 -5.31
C GLU A 10 -18.53 -26.29 -6.73
N GLU A 11 -19.34 -25.94 -7.71
CA GLU A 11 -18.91 -25.83 -9.11
C GLU A 11 -18.90 -24.38 -9.64
N ARG A 12 -18.38 -23.43 -8.86
CA ARG A 12 -18.14 -22.04 -9.30
C ARG A 12 -16.69 -21.58 -9.27
N GLY A 13 -15.74 -22.47 -8.96
CA GLY A 13 -14.31 -22.15 -8.86
C GLY A 13 -13.43 -22.64 -10.02
N LYS A 14 -13.99 -23.05 -11.16
CA LYS A 14 -13.20 -23.50 -12.33
C LYS A 14 -13.51 -22.67 -13.56
N LYS A 15 -12.76 -21.56 -13.72
CA LYS A 15 -12.32 -21.08 -15.04
C LYS A 15 -11.38 -19.89 -14.89
N GLU A 16 -10.09 -20.17 -14.86
CA GLU A 16 -9.07 -19.37 -15.54
C GLU A 16 -8.06 -20.35 -16.12
N GLU A 17 -8.16 -20.57 -17.43
CA GLU A 17 -7.21 -21.39 -18.19
C GLU A 17 -6.83 -20.60 -19.45
N ARG A 18 -5.60 -20.06 -19.46
CA ARG A 18 -4.75 -19.77 -20.63
C ARG A 18 -3.49 -19.02 -20.16
N GLY A 19 -2.26 -19.46 -20.39
CA GLY A 19 -1.72 -20.64 -21.07
C GLY A 19 -0.17 -20.65 -20.93
N GLU A 20 0.48 -21.75 -21.27
CA GLU A 20 1.96 -21.88 -21.32
C GLU A 20 2.59 -20.98 -22.41
N LYS A 21 3.76 -20.37 -22.20
CA LYS A 21 5.05 -21.06 -22.04
C LYS A 21 5.68 -20.89 -20.66
N GLY A 22 5.55 -21.96 -19.87
CA GLY A 22 6.24 -22.16 -18.60
C GLY A 22 5.45 -22.92 -17.54
N LYS A 23 4.70 -23.99 -17.89
CA LYS A 23 4.06 -25.05 -17.05
C LYS A 23 3.34 -24.70 -15.74
N GLY A 24 3.29 -23.45 -15.31
CA GLY A 24 2.76 -23.00 -14.03
C GLY A 24 1.41 -22.31 -14.16
N ILE A 25 0.66 -22.32 -13.06
CA ILE A 25 -0.58 -21.55 -12.91
C ILE A 25 -0.18 -20.14 -12.47
N LEU A 26 -0.58 -19.11 -13.23
CA LEU A 26 -0.31 -17.70 -12.89
C LEU A 26 -0.87 -17.38 -11.49
N ASN A 27 -0.10 -16.67 -10.67
CA ASN A 27 -0.47 -16.27 -9.30
C ASN A 27 -0.76 -17.44 -8.35
N TYR A 28 -0.32 -18.66 -8.66
CA TYR A 28 -0.49 -19.81 -7.76
C TYR A 28 0.50 -19.76 -6.60
N LEU A 29 -0.01 -19.55 -5.38
CA LEU A 29 0.77 -19.45 -4.14
C LEU A 29 1.85 -18.34 -4.16
N VAL A 30 1.70 -17.35 -5.05
CA VAL A 30 2.62 -16.23 -5.25
C VAL A 30 1.83 -14.97 -5.59
N GLY A 31 2.50 -13.82 -5.60
CA GLY A 31 1.94 -12.55 -6.06
C GLY A 31 1.38 -11.66 -4.94
N ALA A 32 1.09 -10.39 -5.26
CA ALA A 32 0.69 -9.37 -4.29
C ALA A 32 -0.57 -9.79 -3.50
N ASP A 33 -1.60 -10.24 -4.22
CA ASP A 33 -2.87 -10.70 -3.64
C ASP A 33 -2.69 -11.88 -2.68
N PHE A 34 -1.82 -12.84 -3.01
CA PHE A 34 -1.53 -13.99 -2.16
C PHE A 34 -0.84 -13.55 -0.87
N VAL A 35 0.24 -12.77 -0.97
CA VAL A 35 1.03 -12.31 0.17
C VAL A 35 0.18 -11.44 1.12
N GLN A 36 -0.65 -10.57 0.58
CA GLN A 36 -1.53 -9.69 1.36
C GLN A 36 -2.61 -10.48 2.12
N LYS A 37 -3.21 -11.52 1.51
CA LYS A 37 -4.33 -12.28 2.09
C LYS A 37 -3.87 -13.38 3.04
N GLU A 38 -2.86 -14.15 2.64
CA GLU A 38 -2.42 -15.33 3.40
C GLU A 38 -1.40 -15.00 4.49
N LEU A 39 -0.72 -13.85 4.39
CA LEU A 39 0.25 -13.37 5.39
C LEU A 39 1.39 -14.39 5.66
N ILE A 40 1.79 -15.09 4.60
CA ILE A 40 2.90 -16.03 4.57
C ILE A 40 3.79 -15.74 3.36
N PRO A 41 5.06 -16.20 3.37
CA PRO A 41 5.93 -16.06 2.21
C PRO A 41 5.33 -16.77 0.98
N PRO A 42 5.61 -16.27 -0.24
CA PRO A 42 5.22 -16.96 -1.47
C PRO A 42 5.90 -18.33 -1.59
N GLN A 43 5.45 -19.16 -2.54
CA GLN A 43 6.11 -20.43 -2.84
C GLN A 43 7.59 -20.21 -3.24
N ASN A 44 8.46 -21.16 -2.89
CA ASN A 44 9.90 -21.14 -3.20
C ASN A 44 10.67 -19.97 -2.54
N PHE A 45 10.30 -19.63 -1.30
CA PHE A 45 10.86 -18.50 -0.54
C PHE A 45 11.70 -18.93 0.68
N GLU A 46 12.16 -20.17 0.69
CA GLU A 46 12.89 -20.78 1.80
C GLU A 46 14.28 -20.15 1.97
N ASP A 47 14.98 -19.90 0.85
CA ASP A 47 16.37 -19.42 0.81
C ASP A 47 16.54 -17.94 1.16
N VAL A 48 15.45 -17.19 1.28
CA VAL A 48 15.49 -15.78 1.66
C VAL A 48 15.77 -15.65 3.16
N PRO A 49 16.81 -14.91 3.60
CA PRO A 49 17.09 -14.74 5.02
C PRO A 49 15.95 -14.06 5.78
N ALA A 50 15.84 -14.33 7.08
CA ALA A 50 14.96 -13.57 7.97
C ALA A 50 15.32 -12.07 7.95
N ALA A 51 14.32 -11.22 8.18
CA ALA A 51 14.38 -9.76 8.13
C ALA A 51 14.71 -9.15 6.75
N SER A 52 14.84 -9.95 5.69
CA SER A 52 14.99 -9.43 4.33
C SER A 52 13.75 -8.64 3.90
N SER A 53 13.94 -7.42 3.40
CA SER A 53 12.88 -6.63 2.76
C SER A 53 12.60 -7.17 1.38
N CYS A 54 11.35 -7.56 1.15
CA CYS A 54 10.89 -8.25 -0.03
C CYS A 54 9.70 -7.49 -0.64
N CYS A 55 9.42 -7.73 -1.91
CA CYS A 55 8.20 -7.26 -2.57
C CYS A 55 7.57 -8.36 -3.41
N SER A 56 6.27 -8.22 -3.69
CA SER A 56 5.49 -9.12 -4.53
C SER A 56 4.63 -8.28 -5.46
N LEU A 57 4.63 -8.63 -6.74
CA LEU A 57 3.80 -8.02 -7.79
C LEU A 57 2.61 -8.93 -8.10
N ASP A 58 1.54 -8.39 -8.67
CA ASP A 58 0.48 -9.20 -9.26
C ASP A 58 0.73 -9.52 -10.75
N GLY A 59 -0.24 -10.14 -11.41
CA GLY A 59 -0.05 -10.76 -12.73
C GLY A 59 0.22 -9.78 -13.87
N ASP A 60 -0.35 -8.59 -13.80
CA ASP A 60 -0.16 -7.47 -14.73
C ASP A 60 0.67 -6.32 -14.15
N ALA A 61 1.19 -6.51 -12.93
CA ALA A 61 2.09 -5.60 -12.22
C ALA A 61 1.49 -4.20 -11.96
N ASP A 62 0.18 -4.13 -11.71
CA ASP A 62 -0.50 -2.91 -11.27
C ASP A 62 -0.57 -2.77 -9.74
N ARG A 63 -0.19 -3.83 -9.01
CA ARG A 63 -0.04 -3.85 -7.54
C ARG A 63 1.35 -4.22 -7.10
N ILE A 64 1.77 -3.58 -6.01
CA ILE A 64 2.98 -3.97 -5.27
C ILE A 64 2.69 -4.05 -3.78
N ILE A 65 3.14 -5.13 -3.16
CA ILE A 65 3.11 -5.33 -1.72
C ILE A 65 4.52 -5.55 -1.23
N PHE A 66 4.93 -4.83 -0.18
CA PHE A 66 6.18 -5.08 0.51
C PHE A 66 5.94 -5.97 1.72
N PHE A 67 6.96 -6.73 2.11
CA PHE A 67 6.93 -7.50 3.34
C PHE A 67 8.34 -7.83 3.82
N GLN A 68 8.46 -8.18 5.10
CA GLN A 68 9.68 -8.75 5.65
C GLN A 68 9.44 -10.16 6.14
N LYS A 69 10.37 -11.07 5.85
CA LYS A 69 10.32 -12.43 6.40
C LYS A 69 10.58 -12.37 7.90
N VAL A 70 9.62 -12.83 8.71
CA VAL A 70 9.75 -12.84 10.16
C VAL A 70 10.52 -14.10 10.54
N GLY A 71 11.69 -13.95 11.16
CA GLY A 71 12.44 -15.08 11.68
C GLY A 71 11.71 -15.75 12.86
N GLU A 72 11.95 -17.04 13.09
CA GLU A 72 11.34 -17.76 14.21
C GLU A 72 11.65 -17.13 15.58
N ALA A 73 12.73 -16.34 15.68
CA ALA A 73 13.19 -15.70 16.91
C ALA A 73 12.42 -14.44 17.34
N SER A 74 11.63 -13.80 16.47
CA SER A 74 10.94 -12.53 16.80
C SER A 74 9.50 -12.71 17.32
N VAL A 75 9.06 -13.94 17.58
CA VAL A 75 7.75 -14.19 18.18
C VAL A 75 7.92 -14.49 19.68
N SER A 76 8.29 -13.47 20.45
CA SER A 76 7.98 -13.49 21.88
C SER A 76 6.47 -13.23 22.03
N SER A 77 5.70 -14.32 21.95
CA SER A 77 4.33 -14.32 22.44
C SER A 77 4.38 -13.93 23.92
N SER A 78 3.92 -12.73 24.27
CA SER A 78 3.36 -12.50 25.60
C SER A 78 2.07 -13.32 25.67
N PRO A 79 1.99 -14.39 26.47
CA PRO A 79 0.79 -15.19 26.56
C PRO A 79 -0.19 -14.49 27.51
N LEU A 80 -1.17 -13.80 26.96
CA LEU A 80 -2.42 -13.60 27.69
C LEU A 80 -3.08 -14.98 27.86
N SER A 81 -3.22 -15.38 29.12
CA SER A 81 -3.75 -16.67 29.58
C SER A 81 -4.99 -17.14 28.81
N PRO A 82 -5.03 -18.38 28.29
CA PRO A 82 -6.21 -18.90 27.63
C PRO A 82 -7.25 -19.38 28.66
N SER A 83 -8.49 -18.88 28.51
CA SER A 83 -9.69 -19.44 29.14
C SER A 83 -10.13 -20.70 28.36
N PRO A 84 -10.46 -21.82 29.02
CA PRO A 84 -10.78 -23.07 28.33
C PRO A 84 -12.27 -23.13 28.00
N SER A 85 -12.69 -22.70 26.81
CA SER A 85 -13.97 -23.13 26.20
C SER A 85 -14.22 -22.52 24.82
N THR A 86 -13.34 -22.72 23.84
CA THR A 86 -13.74 -22.53 22.43
C THR A 86 -12.88 -23.42 21.53
N THR A 87 -13.56 -24.17 20.66
CA THR A 87 -13.04 -25.07 19.63
C THR A 87 -11.76 -24.51 18.98
N GLN A 88 -10.65 -25.24 19.14
CA GLN A 88 -9.34 -24.88 18.62
C GLN A 88 -9.36 -24.74 17.08
N THR A 89 -9.38 -23.50 16.61
CA THR A 89 -8.71 -23.13 15.37
C THR A 89 -7.39 -22.49 15.79
N LEU A 90 -6.28 -23.20 15.59
CA LEU A 90 -4.95 -22.68 15.88
C LEU A 90 -4.78 -21.34 15.12
N PRO A 91 -4.31 -20.25 15.75
CA PRO A 91 -4.05 -19.02 15.03
C PRO A 91 -2.93 -19.31 14.01
N ARG A 92 -3.21 -19.12 12.71
CA ARG A 92 -2.18 -19.20 11.66
C ARG A 92 -1.07 -18.23 12.04
N LYS A 93 0.11 -18.76 12.38
CA LYS A 93 1.29 -17.97 12.77
C LYS A 93 1.68 -17.11 11.56
N ARG A 94 1.56 -15.78 11.68
CA ARG A 94 2.05 -14.83 10.67
C ARG A 94 3.55 -15.05 10.50
N ALA A 95 3.99 -15.39 9.29
CA ALA A 95 5.40 -15.62 8.97
C ALA A 95 6.04 -14.42 8.25
N ILE A 96 5.25 -13.37 7.98
CA ILE A 96 5.73 -12.12 7.40
C ILE A 96 5.21 -10.91 8.19
N ALA A 97 5.98 -9.83 8.16
CA ALA A 97 5.54 -8.50 8.52
C ALA A 97 5.11 -7.79 7.24
N LEU A 98 3.80 -7.58 7.08
CA LEU A 98 3.22 -6.98 5.87
C LEU A 98 3.42 -5.46 5.87
N LEU A 99 3.83 -4.94 4.71
CA LEU A 99 3.93 -3.53 4.39
C LEU A 99 3.04 -3.28 3.17
N ASP A 100 1.74 -3.15 3.44
CA ASP A 100 0.67 -3.04 2.45
C ASP A 100 0.56 -1.63 1.85
N GLY A 101 -0.45 -1.40 1.01
CA GLY A 101 -0.64 -0.11 0.33
C GLY A 101 -0.76 1.09 1.28
N ASP A 102 -1.36 0.92 2.47
CA ASP A 102 -1.42 2.00 3.47
C ASP A 102 -0.02 2.38 3.97
N ARG A 103 0.87 1.40 4.15
CA ARG A 103 2.27 1.65 4.54
C ARG A 103 3.05 2.35 3.43
N ILE A 104 2.78 2.00 2.16
CA ILE A 104 3.38 2.68 1.01
C ILE A 104 2.91 4.13 0.96
N LEU A 105 1.61 4.38 1.14
CA LEU A 105 1.04 5.73 1.18
C LEU A 105 1.68 6.58 2.29
N VAL A 106 1.75 6.05 3.51
CA VAL A 106 2.36 6.75 4.64
C VAL A 106 3.84 7.07 4.36
N LEU A 107 4.59 6.12 3.80
CA LEU A 107 6.00 6.32 3.46
C LEU A 107 6.17 7.45 2.45
N LEU A 108 5.42 7.42 1.35
CA LEU A 108 5.48 8.44 0.31
C LEU A 108 5.02 9.80 0.81
N ALA A 109 3.94 9.85 1.59
CA ALA A 109 3.45 11.08 2.20
C ALA A 109 4.48 11.70 3.15
N SER A 110 5.15 10.86 3.96
CA SER A 110 6.22 11.30 4.86
C SER A 110 7.38 11.91 4.07
N TYR A 111 7.83 11.21 3.02
CA TYR A 111 8.93 11.68 2.18
C TYR A 111 8.58 12.96 1.42
N ILE A 112 7.37 13.06 0.86
CA ILE A 112 6.89 14.28 0.20
C ILE A 112 6.88 15.44 1.19
N GLN A 113 6.37 15.23 2.41
CA GLN A 113 6.37 16.26 3.45
C GLN A 113 7.79 16.72 3.80
N GLU A 114 8.75 15.81 3.93
CA GLU A 114 10.17 16.13 4.15
C GLU A 114 10.78 16.98 3.01
N LEU A 115 10.36 16.73 1.76
CA LEU A 115 10.79 17.54 0.62
C LEU A 115 10.13 18.92 0.62
N LEU A 116 8.83 19.00 0.91
CA LEU A 116 8.09 20.26 0.95
C LEU A 116 8.61 21.22 2.01
N VAL A 117 9.05 20.70 3.16
CA VAL A 117 9.66 21.49 4.24
C VAL A 117 10.97 22.17 3.82
N GLN A 118 11.62 21.73 2.74
CA GLN A 118 12.83 22.37 2.20
C GLN A 118 12.51 23.60 1.34
N LEU A 119 11.25 23.83 0.99
CA LEU A 119 10.83 25.01 0.24
C LEU A 119 10.67 26.24 1.15
N PRO A 120 10.70 27.46 0.60
CA PRO A 120 10.32 28.66 1.35
C PRO A 120 8.94 28.48 2.00
N GLU A 121 8.80 28.92 3.24
CA GLU A 121 7.64 28.63 4.11
C GLU A 121 6.30 29.06 3.49
N GLU A 122 6.27 30.22 2.81
CA GLU A 122 5.10 30.71 2.07
C GLU A 122 4.69 29.77 0.93
N GLU A 123 5.68 29.23 0.21
CA GLU A 123 5.41 28.32 -0.90
C GLU A 123 4.94 26.96 -0.39
N MET A 124 5.56 26.43 0.66
CA MET A 124 5.14 25.19 1.31
C MET A 124 3.70 25.29 1.82
N ARG A 125 3.34 26.38 2.53
CA ARG A 125 1.99 26.57 3.09
C ARG A 125 0.89 26.65 2.04
N SER A 126 1.24 27.10 0.85
CA SER A 126 0.29 27.25 -0.25
C SER A 126 0.05 25.96 -1.05
N MET A 127 0.74 24.86 -0.74
CA MET A 127 0.58 23.58 -1.44
C MET A 127 -0.45 22.69 -0.74
N ASP A 128 -1.51 22.28 -1.44
CA ASP A 128 -2.47 21.30 -0.93
C ASP A 128 -1.98 19.87 -1.22
N THR A 129 -1.74 19.11 -0.16
CA THR A 129 -1.41 17.68 -0.25
C THR A 129 -2.51 16.85 0.41
N VAL A 130 -3.03 15.88 -0.33
CA VAL A 130 -4.07 14.95 0.15
C VAL A 130 -3.64 13.51 0.02
N CYS A 131 -3.90 12.75 1.07
CA CYS A 131 -3.84 11.30 1.07
C CYS A 131 -5.25 10.71 0.97
N VAL A 132 -5.56 10.07 -0.15
CA VAL A 132 -6.87 9.46 -0.39
C VAL A 132 -6.81 7.97 -0.03
N GLN A 133 -7.77 7.54 0.79
CA GLN A 133 -7.87 6.18 1.30
C GLN A 133 -9.28 5.63 1.08
N THR A 134 -9.44 4.32 1.26
CA THR A 134 -10.76 3.68 1.30
C THR A 134 -11.09 3.26 2.73
N ALA A 135 -12.32 2.77 2.94
CA ALA A 135 -12.74 2.23 4.24
C ALA A 135 -11.95 0.98 4.69
N TYR A 136 -11.18 0.34 3.80
CA TYR A 136 -10.30 -0.77 4.17
C TYR A 136 -8.99 -0.33 4.80
N ALA A 137 -8.70 0.98 4.77
CA ALA A 137 -7.45 1.49 5.31
C ALA A 137 -7.33 1.25 6.81
N ASN A 138 -6.11 0.96 7.25
CA ASN A 138 -5.79 0.89 8.67
C ASN A 138 -5.95 2.27 9.31
N GLY A 139 -6.88 2.41 10.27
CA GLY A 139 -7.11 3.68 10.95
C GLY A 139 -5.89 4.26 11.68
N ALA A 140 -4.88 3.45 12.01
CA ALA A 140 -3.60 3.97 12.51
C ALA A 140 -2.78 4.68 11.43
N ALA A 141 -2.86 4.25 10.17
CA ALA A 141 -2.23 4.95 9.05
C ALA A 141 -2.90 6.31 8.83
N THR A 142 -4.25 6.35 8.82
CA THR A 142 -5.01 7.61 8.72
C THR A 142 -4.63 8.59 9.83
N ARG A 143 -4.66 8.13 11.10
CA ARG A 143 -4.25 8.97 12.24
C ARG A 143 -2.80 9.44 12.13
N PHE A 144 -1.88 8.61 11.64
CA PHE A 144 -0.49 9.04 11.46
C PHE A 144 -0.39 10.19 10.44
N ILE A 145 -1.10 10.10 9.32
CA ILE A 145 -1.11 11.14 8.29
C ILE A 145 -1.70 12.45 8.84
N GLU A 146 -2.83 12.39 9.55
CA GLU A 146 -3.50 13.58 10.08
C GLU A 146 -2.78 14.17 11.30
N ASP A 147 -2.44 13.33 12.28
CA ASP A 147 -1.94 13.80 13.57
C ASP A 147 -0.43 14.05 13.54
N THR A 148 0.34 13.29 12.76
CA THR A 148 1.81 13.40 12.72
C THR A 148 2.27 14.21 11.53
N LEU A 149 1.85 13.84 10.31
CA LEU A 149 2.27 14.55 9.09
C LEU A 149 1.52 15.87 8.88
N LYS A 150 0.40 16.08 9.58
CA LYS A 150 -0.48 17.25 9.43
C LYS A 150 -1.00 17.42 8.00
N LEU A 151 -1.21 16.30 7.32
CA LEU A 151 -1.73 16.26 5.95
C LEU A 151 -3.23 15.93 5.95
N ARG A 152 -3.93 16.43 4.93
CA ARG A 152 -5.35 16.14 4.73
C ARG A 152 -5.52 14.68 4.31
N THR A 153 -6.50 13.99 4.90
CA THR A 153 -6.96 12.70 4.38
C THR A 153 -8.36 12.80 3.79
N GLN A 154 -8.70 11.87 2.90
CA GLN A 154 -10.04 11.74 2.36
C GLN A 154 -10.39 10.27 2.17
N CYS A 155 -11.52 9.85 2.74
CA CYS A 155 -12.04 8.50 2.54
C CYS A 155 -13.05 8.48 1.37
N VAL A 156 -12.87 7.55 0.43
CA VAL A 156 -13.74 7.38 -0.74
C VAL A 156 -14.17 5.91 -0.90
N PRO A 157 -15.20 5.62 -1.71
CA PRO A 157 -15.52 4.25 -2.10
C PRO A 157 -14.32 3.54 -2.76
N THR A 158 -14.32 2.22 -2.71
CA THR A 158 -13.25 1.42 -3.30
C THR A 158 -13.20 1.51 -4.82
N GLY A 159 -12.02 1.25 -5.37
CA GLY A 159 -11.76 1.26 -6.80
C GLY A 159 -11.08 2.53 -7.27
N VAL A 160 -10.01 2.35 -8.02
CA VAL A 160 -9.08 3.37 -8.52
C VAL A 160 -9.76 4.59 -9.12
N LYS A 161 -10.89 4.41 -9.80
CA LYS A 161 -11.67 5.53 -10.37
C LYS A 161 -12.06 6.57 -9.31
N HIS A 162 -12.48 6.14 -8.12
CA HIS A 162 -12.88 7.03 -7.04
C HIS A 162 -11.66 7.67 -6.36
N LEU A 163 -10.61 6.88 -6.12
CA LEU A 163 -9.37 7.38 -5.52
C LEU A 163 -8.70 8.42 -6.43
N HIS A 164 -8.58 8.12 -7.71
CA HIS A 164 -7.99 9.01 -8.71
C HIS A 164 -8.76 10.32 -8.84
N ALA A 165 -10.09 10.26 -8.93
CA ALA A 165 -10.92 11.47 -9.03
C ALA A 165 -10.78 12.38 -7.80
N ALA A 166 -10.65 11.82 -6.59
CA ALA A 166 -10.46 12.60 -5.38
C ALA A 166 -9.02 13.14 -5.24
N ALA A 167 -8.01 12.37 -5.67
CA ALA A 167 -6.61 12.78 -5.65
C ALA A 167 -6.29 13.83 -6.74
N HIS A 168 -7.09 13.89 -7.80
CA HIS A 168 -6.93 14.83 -8.91
C HIS A 168 -7.97 15.95 -8.91
N SER A 169 -8.28 16.49 -7.72
CA SER A 169 -9.17 17.65 -7.62
C SER A 169 -8.44 18.94 -8.01
N GLU A 170 -9.16 19.94 -8.55
CA GLU A 170 -8.59 21.21 -9.06
C GLU A 170 -7.79 21.99 -8.00
N ASP A 171 -8.16 21.85 -6.72
CA ASP A 171 -7.54 22.53 -5.59
C ASP A 171 -6.38 21.73 -4.98
N THR A 172 -6.10 20.52 -5.48
CA THR A 172 -5.04 19.64 -4.98
C THR A 172 -3.78 19.77 -5.81
N ASP A 173 -2.66 20.05 -5.15
CA ASP A 173 -1.34 20.09 -5.78
C ASP A 173 -0.67 18.72 -5.80
N ILE A 174 -0.80 17.96 -4.71
CA ILE A 174 -0.27 16.61 -4.58
C ILE A 174 -1.37 15.67 -4.08
N GLY A 175 -1.76 14.72 -4.92
CA GLY A 175 -2.73 13.69 -4.58
C GLY A 175 -2.08 12.32 -4.50
N ALA A 176 -1.92 11.77 -3.31
CA ALA A 176 -1.39 10.43 -3.10
C ALA A 176 -2.52 9.47 -2.72
N TYR A 177 -2.58 8.30 -3.36
CA TYR A 177 -3.58 7.30 -3.03
C TYR A 177 -3.04 5.88 -3.19
N PHE A 178 -3.36 5.02 -2.23
CA PHE A 178 -3.14 3.58 -2.33
C PHE A 178 -4.31 2.85 -1.68
N GLU A 179 -4.77 1.78 -2.32
CA GLU A 179 -5.61 0.78 -1.68
C GLU A 179 -4.73 -0.22 -0.91
N ALA A 180 -5.25 -0.82 0.16
CA ALA A 180 -4.49 -1.77 0.97
C ALA A 180 -3.91 -2.95 0.16
N ASN A 181 -4.50 -3.28 -1.00
CA ASN A 181 -4.02 -4.30 -1.93
C ASN A 181 -2.73 -3.94 -2.69
N GLY A 182 -2.22 -2.72 -2.53
CA GLY A 182 -0.98 -2.27 -3.16
C GLY A 182 -1.17 -1.54 -4.48
N HIS A 183 -2.40 -1.34 -4.95
CA HIS A 183 -2.68 -0.50 -6.12
C HIS A 183 -2.68 0.96 -5.70
N GLY A 184 -1.88 1.80 -6.34
CA GLY A 184 -1.87 3.22 -6.05
C GLY A 184 -0.83 4.01 -6.82
N THR A 185 -0.86 5.32 -6.66
CA THR A 185 0.12 6.23 -7.24
C THR A 185 0.11 7.58 -6.53
N VAL A 186 0.98 8.49 -6.99
CA VAL A 186 1.03 9.89 -6.58
C VAL A 186 0.87 10.77 -7.82
N LEU A 187 -0.05 11.72 -7.75
CA LEU A 187 -0.35 12.69 -8.79
C LEU A 187 0.18 14.06 -8.37
N PHE A 188 0.66 14.82 -9.35
CA PHE A 188 1.14 16.19 -9.19
C PHE A 188 0.39 17.09 -10.16
N SER A 189 -0.14 18.21 -9.68
CA SER A 189 -0.82 19.19 -10.52
C SER A 189 0.18 19.90 -11.46
N GLU A 190 -0.25 20.28 -12.66
CA GLU A 190 0.59 21.10 -13.55
C GLU A 190 0.93 22.46 -12.92
N ARG A 191 0.04 22.98 -12.08
CA ARG A 191 0.25 24.22 -11.31
C ARG A 191 1.45 24.09 -10.37
N LEU A 192 1.50 23.00 -9.60
CA LEU A 192 2.62 22.68 -8.72
C LEU A 192 3.91 22.53 -9.52
N LEU A 193 3.89 21.77 -10.63
CA LEU A 193 5.08 21.55 -11.45
C LEU A 193 5.63 22.86 -12.04
N ALA A 194 4.75 23.73 -12.55
CA ALA A 194 5.14 25.04 -13.04
C ALA A 194 5.74 25.92 -11.92
N LYS A 195 5.15 25.87 -10.73
CA LYS A 195 5.62 26.59 -9.54
C LYS A 195 7.00 26.12 -9.10
N LEU A 196 7.22 24.82 -8.98
CA LEU A 196 8.52 24.24 -8.61
C LEU A 196 9.61 24.59 -9.63
N ARG A 197 9.30 24.55 -10.93
CA ARG A 197 10.25 24.98 -11.99
C ARG A 197 10.64 26.45 -11.83
N LYS A 198 9.68 27.32 -11.50
CA LYS A 198 9.95 28.74 -11.24
C LYS A 198 10.86 28.93 -10.03
N ILE A 199 10.58 28.24 -8.92
CA ILE A 199 11.41 28.28 -7.70
C ILE A 199 12.85 27.84 -8.03
N ALA A 200 13.01 26.71 -8.72
CA ALA A 200 14.32 26.19 -9.10
C ALA A 200 15.12 27.15 -10.00
N SER A 201 14.46 27.83 -10.93
CA SER A 201 15.11 28.82 -11.80
C SER A 201 15.59 30.06 -11.03
N SER A 202 14.81 30.55 -10.07
CA SER A 202 15.18 31.70 -9.22
C SER A 202 16.35 31.37 -8.30
N SER A 203 16.43 30.14 -7.78
CA SER A 203 17.55 29.66 -6.98
C SER A 203 18.87 29.53 -7.75
N SER A 204 18.80 29.40 -9.08
CA SER A 204 20.00 29.27 -9.93
C SER A 204 20.60 30.62 -10.33
N SER A 205 19.80 31.69 -10.33
CA SER A 205 20.24 33.05 -10.68
C SER A 205 20.90 33.83 -9.55
N SER A 206 20.75 33.40 -8.29
CA SER A 206 21.28 34.09 -7.11
C SER A 206 22.70 33.67 -6.72
N SER A 207 23.29 32.67 -7.37
CA SER A 207 24.65 32.18 -7.10
C SER A 207 25.76 32.80 -7.95
N SER A 208 25.43 33.66 -8.93
CA SER A 208 26.38 34.26 -9.88
C SER A 208 26.75 35.73 -9.63
N SER A 209 26.31 36.35 -8.53
CA SER A 209 26.50 37.80 -8.26
C SER A 209 27.36 38.14 -7.04
N SER A 210 28.08 37.17 -6.48
CA SER A 210 29.06 37.40 -5.42
C SER A 210 30.47 37.08 -5.91
N SER A 211 31.15 38.07 -6.47
CA SER A 211 32.60 38.08 -6.75
C SER A 211 33.14 39.48 -6.48
#